data_AF-T1L2A5-F1
#
_entry.id   AF-T1L2A5-F1
#
_cell.length_a   1.000
_cell.length_b   1.000
_cell.length_c   1.000
_cell.angle_alpha   90.00
_cell.angle_beta   90.00
_cell.angle_gamma   90.00
#
_symmetry.space_group_name_H-M   'P 1'
#
loop_
_entity.id
_entity.type
_entity.pdbx_description
1 polymer ?
#
loop_
_entity_poly.entity_id
_entity_poly.type
_entity_poly.pdbx_seq_one_letter_code
_entity_poly.pdbx_strand_id
1 'polypeptide(L)'
;MLCLSSTLADPDGPPHTHTLENLCKDLKESIDDGTFFGRKKILDDCSAKSLPPDQVKAMEKCRSMIPLETPSDVEKVCSDIKSHEPKFNEARSCFKSNSPASDAKKTFQDCIKEALDKE
;
A
#
# COMPACT_ATOMS: atom_id res chain seq x y z
N MET A 1 -12.61 4.53 1.06
CA MET A 1 -11.74 4.21 2.20
C MET A 1 -10.71 3.20 1.70
N LEU A 2 -9.72 3.65 0.93
CA LEU A 2 -8.73 2.81 0.25
C LEU A 2 -7.36 3.18 0.85
N CYS A 3 -6.75 2.24 1.56
CA CYS A 3 -5.41 2.42 2.14
C CYS A 3 -4.35 2.04 1.11
N LEU A 4 -3.12 2.52 1.33
CA LEU A 4 -1.86 2.25 0.62
C LEU A 4 -1.77 0.99 -0.25
N SER A 5 -2.27 -0.13 0.27
CA SER A 5 -2.19 -1.42 -0.39
C SER A 5 -3.25 -1.64 -1.45
N SER A 6 -4.43 -1.02 -1.42
CA SER A 6 -5.36 -1.12 -2.55
C SER A 6 -4.84 -0.40 -3.78
N THR A 7 -4.10 0.70 -3.56
CA THR A 7 -3.47 1.50 -4.62
C THR A 7 -2.21 0.84 -5.18
N LEU A 8 -1.50 0.06 -4.37
CA LEU A 8 -0.28 -0.64 -4.78
C LEU A 8 -0.46 -2.13 -5.12
N ALA A 9 -1.52 -2.78 -4.61
CA ALA A 9 -1.82 -4.21 -4.81
C ALA A 9 -2.96 -4.48 -5.81
N ASP A 10 -3.53 -3.45 -6.44
CA ASP A 10 -4.40 -3.60 -7.61
C ASP A 10 -3.74 -3.02 -8.89
N PRO A 11 -2.75 -3.73 -9.46
CA PRO A 11 -2.06 -3.28 -10.68
C PRO A 11 -2.91 -3.38 -11.96
N ASP A 12 -4.14 -3.90 -11.86
CA ASP A 12 -5.12 -4.09 -12.94
C ASP A 12 -6.31 -3.12 -12.85
N GLY A 13 -6.32 -2.22 -11.86
CA GLY A 13 -7.32 -1.15 -11.75
C GLY A 13 -7.22 -0.14 -12.90
N PRO A 14 -8.30 0.63 -13.17
CA PRO A 14 -8.30 1.59 -14.26
C PRO A 14 -7.12 2.59 -14.14
N PRO A 15 -6.51 2.98 -15.28
CA PRO A 15 -5.20 3.67 -15.34
C PRO A 15 -5.15 5.08 -14.72
N HIS A 16 -6.22 5.55 -14.09
CA HIS A 16 -6.38 6.94 -13.63
C HIS A 16 -6.45 7.11 -12.10
N THR A 17 -6.45 6.05 -11.30
CA THR A 17 -6.71 6.15 -9.84
C THR A 17 -5.48 6.02 -8.93
N HIS A 18 -4.31 5.61 -9.43
CA HIS A 18 -3.14 5.30 -8.61
C HIS A 18 -1.92 6.18 -8.95
N THR A 19 -2.06 7.49 -8.80
CA THR A 19 -0.93 8.44 -8.83
C THR A 19 -0.31 8.55 -7.44
N LEU A 20 0.97 8.95 -7.37
CA LEU A 20 1.61 9.27 -6.10
C LEU A 20 0.86 10.40 -5.36
N GLU A 21 0.23 11.32 -6.10
CA GLU A 21 -0.63 12.38 -5.54
C GLU A 21 -1.84 11.83 -4.78
N ASN A 22 -2.58 10.89 -5.37
CA ASN A 22 -3.74 10.27 -4.71
C ASN A 22 -3.29 9.48 -3.47
N LEU A 23 -2.20 8.72 -3.59
CA LEU A 23 -1.62 8.01 -2.46
C LEU A 23 -1.26 8.97 -1.31
N CYS A 24 -0.62 10.08 -1.65
CA CYS A 24 -0.24 11.12 -0.70
C CYS A 24 -1.44 11.76 -0.02
N LYS A 25 -2.54 11.97 -0.76
CA LYS A 25 -3.79 12.48 -0.19
C LYS A 25 -4.38 11.50 0.83
N ASP A 26 -4.57 10.24 0.45
CA ASP A 26 -5.14 9.20 1.34
C ASP A 26 -4.29 9.01 2.60
N LEU A 27 -2.96 9.07 2.44
CA LEU A 27 -2.01 8.98 3.53
C LEU A 27 -2.13 10.14 4.51
N LYS A 28 -2.16 11.39 4.01
CA LYS A 28 -2.33 12.57 4.84
C LYS A 28 -3.65 12.54 5.59
N GLU A 29 -4.75 12.19 4.91
CA GLU A 29 -6.05 12.00 5.55
C GLU A 29 -5.95 10.96 6.70
N SER A 30 -5.30 9.82 6.47
CA SER A 30 -5.14 8.82 7.54
C SER A 30 -4.24 9.27 8.71
N ILE A 31 -3.26 10.14 8.46
CA ILE A 31 -2.40 10.71 9.50
C ILE A 31 -3.20 11.71 10.32
N ASP A 32 -3.95 12.61 9.65
CA ASP A 32 -4.79 13.61 10.29
C ASP A 32 -5.90 12.97 11.11
N ASP A 33 -6.47 11.86 10.63
CA ASP A 33 -7.47 11.05 11.35
C ASP A 33 -6.87 10.20 12.49
N GLY A 34 -5.54 10.15 12.63
CA GLY A 34 -4.85 9.32 13.63
C GLY A 34 -4.92 7.81 13.36
N THR A 35 -5.40 7.40 12.18
CA THR A 35 -5.60 5.99 11.80
C THR A 35 -4.43 5.38 11.04
N PHE A 36 -3.40 6.18 10.68
CA PHE A 36 -2.26 5.76 9.87
C PHE A 36 -1.59 4.46 10.36
N PHE A 37 -1.20 4.40 11.64
CA PHE A 37 -0.52 3.23 12.18
C PHE A 37 -1.44 2.01 12.33
N GLY A 38 -2.72 2.21 12.67
CA GLY A 38 -3.71 1.14 12.76
C GLY A 38 -3.94 0.49 11.40
N ARG A 39 -4.17 1.31 10.37
CA ARG A 39 -4.30 0.88 8.98
C ARG A 39 -3.05 0.18 8.47
N LYS A 40 -1.85 0.69 8.75
CA LYS A 40 -0.58 0.03 8.42
C LYS A 40 -0.49 -1.36 9.07
N LYS A 41 -0.78 -1.46 10.37
CA LYS A 41 -0.76 -2.73 11.10
C LYS A 41 -1.72 -3.75 10.51
N ILE A 42 -2.96 -3.35 10.19
CA ILE A 42 -3.95 -4.23 9.54
C ILE A 42 -3.39 -4.80 8.24
N LEU A 43 -2.74 -3.97 7.42
CA LEU A 43 -2.15 -4.40 6.16
C LEU A 43 -1.02 -5.40 6.36
N ASP A 44 -0.14 -5.17 7.34
CA ASP A 44 0.99 -6.05 7.63
C ASP A 44 0.50 -7.40 8.19
N ASP A 45 -0.47 -7.36 9.11
CA ASP A 45 -1.09 -8.54 9.69
C ASP A 45 -1.84 -9.37 8.63
N CYS A 46 -2.58 -8.73 7.72
CA CYS A 46 -3.27 -9.42 6.64
C CYS A 46 -2.30 -9.98 5.59
N SER A 47 -1.22 -9.26 5.27
CA SER A 47 -0.17 -9.75 4.37
C SER A 47 0.46 -11.03 4.94
N ALA A 48 0.84 -11.01 6.21
CA ALA A 48 1.44 -12.16 6.89
C ALA A 48 0.50 -13.37 7.02
N LYS A 49 -0.82 -13.14 7.10
CA LYS A 49 -1.83 -14.21 7.21
C LYS A 49 -2.24 -14.80 5.86
N SER A 50 -2.36 -13.96 4.84
CA SER A 50 -3.02 -14.33 3.58
C SER A 50 -2.04 -14.65 2.46
N LEU A 51 -0.77 -14.26 2.59
CA LEU A 51 0.23 -14.41 1.54
C LEU A 51 1.34 -15.39 1.94
N PRO A 52 1.92 -16.14 0.98
CA PRO A 52 3.12 -16.93 1.19
C PRO A 52 4.30 -16.08 1.72
N PRO A 53 5.18 -16.62 2.59
CA PRO A 53 6.26 -15.84 3.20
C PRO A 53 7.27 -15.22 2.21
N ASP A 54 7.53 -15.90 1.10
CA ASP A 54 8.36 -15.40 -0.01
C ASP A 54 7.69 -14.20 -0.71
N GLN A 55 6.37 -14.26 -0.85
CA GLN A 55 5.58 -13.16 -1.40
C GLN A 55 5.51 -11.97 -0.45
N VAL A 56 5.34 -12.19 0.86
CA VAL A 56 5.41 -11.14 1.87
C VAL A 56 6.74 -10.39 1.78
N LYS A 57 7.87 -11.12 1.75
CA LYS A 57 9.21 -10.53 1.61
C LYS A 57 9.37 -9.75 0.30
N ALA A 58 8.83 -10.27 -0.80
CA ALA A 58 8.87 -9.58 -2.08
C ALA A 58 8.08 -8.26 -2.04
N MET A 59 6.89 -8.27 -1.43
CA MET A 59 6.07 -7.07 -1.26
C MET A 59 6.71 -6.05 -0.31
N GLU A 60 7.34 -6.49 0.79
CA GLU A 60 8.12 -5.63 1.69
C GLU A 60 9.26 -4.93 0.95
N LYS A 61 9.99 -5.66 0.10
CA LYS A 61 11.03 -5.09 -0.75
C LYS A 61 10.47 -4.03 -1.69
N CYS A 62 9.32 -4.26 -2.31
CA CYS A 62 8.67 -3.26 -3.15
C CYS A 62 8.25 -2.01 -2.34
N ARG A 63 7.73 -2.18 -1.11
CA ARG A 63 7.39 -1.06 -0.21
C ARG A 63 8.62 -0.21 0.12
N SER A 64 9.76 -0.84 0.40
CA SER A 64 11.00 -0.11 0.77
C SER A 64 11.57 0.80 -0.33
N MET A 65 11.10 0.66 -1.59
CA MET A 65 11.51 1.54 -2.69
C MET A 65 11.03 2.98 -2.51
N ILE A 66 9.95 3.18 -1.75
CA ILE A 66 9.41 4.49 -1.42
C ILE A 66 9.19 4.60 0.10
N PRO A 67 9.87 5.52 0.79
CA PRO A 67 9.73 5.63 2.24
C PRO A 67 8.37 6.24 2.57
N LEU A 68 7.41 5.40 2.97
CA LEU A 68 6.05 5.80 3.38
C LEU A 68 5.68 5.12 4.71
N GLU A 69 6.69 4.83 5.54
CA GLU A 69 6.54 4.01 6.73
C GLU A 69 6.11 4.80 7.97
N THR A 70 6.43 6.09 8.01
CA THR A 70 6.11 7.00 9.10
C THR A 70 5.45 8.27 8.56
N PRO A 71 4.70 9.02 9.40
CA PRO A 71 4.13 10.30 8.99
C PRO A 71 5.17 11.28 8.42
N SER A 72 6.39 11.30 8.98
CA SER A 72 7.48 12.14 8.48
C SER A 72 8.01 11.70 7.11
N ASP A 73 7.98 10.40 6.81
CA ASP A 73 8.36 9.91 5.49
C ASP A 73 7.31 10.28 4.45
N VAL A 74 6.03 10.13 4.80
CA VAL A 74 4.91 10.59 3.99
C VAL A 74 5.05 12.08 3.70
N GLU A 75 5.30 12.91 4.71
CA GLU A 75 5.48 14.35 4.52
C GLU A 75 6.60 14.66 3.52
N LYS A 76 7.76 14.01 3.66
CA LYS A 76 8.90 14.19 2.74
C LYS A 76 8.54 13.79 1.31
N VAL A 77 8.04 12.58 1.10
CA VAL A 77 7.70 12.08 -0.24
C VAL A 77 6.60 12.94 -0.88
N CYS A 78 5.59 13.29 -0.11
CA CYS A 78 4.44 14.05 -0.60
C CYS A 78 4.69 15.56 -0.75
N SER A 79 5.80 16.07 -0.21
CA SER A 79 6.26 17.44 -0.45
C SER A 79 7.01 17.60 -1.77
N ASP A 80 7.57 16.51 -2.31
CA ASP A 80 8.33 16.50 -3.57
C ASP A 80 7.93 15.30 -4.44
N ILE A 81 6.67 15.31 -4.88
CA ILE A 81 6.04 14.23 -5.63
C ILE A 81 6.80 13.94 -6.93
N LYS A 82 7.22 14.97 -7.67
CA LYS A 82 7.89 14.81 -8.97
C LYS A 82 9.21 14.06 -8.85
N SER A 83 9.99 14.33 -7.81
CA SER A 83 11.26 13.64 -7.55
C SER A 83 11.07 12.17 -7.17
N HIS A 84 9.94 11.84 -6.53
CA HIS A 84 9.63 10.49 -6.07
C HIS A 84 8.76 9.67 -7.03
N GLU A 85 8.17 10.30 -8.04
CA GLU A 85 7.33 9.66 -9.06
C GLU A 85 8.03 8.50 -9.81
N PRO A 86 9.33 8.60 -10.20
CA PRO A 86 10.03 7.46 -10.79
C PRO A 86 10.11 6.27 -9.85
N LYS A 87 10.46 6.49 -8.58
CA LYS A 87 10.53 5.44 -7.54
C LYS A 87 9.16 4.84 -7.24
N PHE A 88 8.11 5.66 -7.24
CA PHE A 88 6.74 5.20 -7.12
C PHE A 88 6.35 4.27 -8.28
N ASN A 89 6.71 4.63 -9.52
CA ASN A 89 6.48 3.80 -10.70
C ASN A 89 7.28 2.48 -10.67
N GLU A 90 8.51 2.51 -10.17
CA GLU A 90 9.32 1.32 -9.91
C GLU A 90 8.68 0.41 -8.86
N ALA A 91 8.25 0.98 -7.73
CA ALA A 91 7.55 0.26 -6.67
C ALA A 91 6.28 -0.40 -7.20
N ARG A 92 5.46 0.34 -7.97
CA ARG A 92 4.24 -0.20 -8.60
C ARG A 92 4.54 -1.35 -9.54
N SER A 93 5.59 -1.24 -10.35
CA SER A 93 6.03 -2.31 -11.24
C SER A 93 6.53 -3.53 -10.46
N CYS A 94 7.21 -3.32 -9.34
CA CYS A 94 7.63 -4.37 -8.42
C CYS A 94 6.41 -5.11 -7.83
N PHE A 95 5.39 -4.40 -7.35
CA PHE A 95 4.16 -5.04 -6.86
C PHE A 95 3.44 -5.83 -7.94
N LYS A 96 3.37 -5.31 -9.17
CA LYS A 96 2.74 -6.02 -10.29
C LYS A 96 3.44 -7.35 -10.57
N SER A 97 4.76 -7.36 -10.60
CA SER A 97 5.56 -8.58 -10.84
C SER A 97 5.52 -9.58 -9.69
N ASN A 98 5.22 -9.12 -8.48
CA ASN A 98 5.14 -9.95 -7.27
C ASN A 98 3.71 -10.08 -6.76
N SER A 99 2.71 -9.82 -7.61
CA SER A 99 1.30 -9.86 -7.23
C SER A 99 0.90 -11.28 -6.86
N PRO A 100 0.12 -11.47 -5.78
CA PRO A 100 -0.41 -12.77 -5.41
C PRO A 100 -1.28 -13.38 -6.50
N ALA A 101 -1.31 -14.72 -6.51
CA ALA A 101 -2.31 -15.47 -7.23
C ALA A 101 -3.71 -15.02 -6.79
N SER A 102 -4.70 -15.14 -7.68
CA SER A 102 -6.02 -14.53 -7.50
C SER A 102 -6.74 -14.97 -6.21
N ASP A 103 -6.51 -16.19 -5.76
CA ASP A 103 -7.02 -16.75 -4.51
C ASP A 103 -6.38 -16.13 -3.26
N ALA A 104 -5.04 -16.00 -3.24
CA ALA A 104 -4.32 -15.30 -2.19
C ALA A 104 -4.65 -13.80 -2.17
N LYS A 105 -4.81 -13.17 -3.35
CA LYS A 105 -5.25 -11.79 -3.51
C LYS A 105 -6.63 -11.58 -2.88
N LYS A 106 -7.59 -12.46 -3.17
CA LYS A 106 -8.94 -12.40 -2.59
C LYS A 106 -8.89 -12.56 -1.07
N THR A 107 -8.15 -13.55 -0.57
CA THR A 107 -8.02 -13.80 0.87
C THR A 107 -7.43 -12.60 1.61
N PHE A 108 -6.43 -11.95 1.00
CA PHE A 108 -5.84 -10.71 1.52
C PHE A 108 -6.85 -9.55 1.56
N GLN A 109 -7.63 -9.37 0.48
CA GLN A 109 -8.68 -8.34 0.40
C GLN A 109 -9.79 -8.57 1.43
N ASP A 110 -10.24 -9.81 1.59
CA ASP A 110 -11.25 -10.19 2.57
C ASP A 110 -10.75 -9.91 4.00
N CYS A 111 -9.49 -10.27 4.31
CA CYS A 111 -8.88 -9.97 5.61
C CYS A 111 -8.87 -8.46 5.92
N ILE A 112 -8.48 -7.63 4.95
CA ILE A 112 -8.45 -6.17 5.14
C ILE A 112 -9.85 -5.65 5.42
N LYS A 113 -10.84 -6.09 4.67
CA LYS A 113 -12.23 -5.68 4.84
C LYS A 113 -12.73 -6.05 6.24
N GLU A 114 -12.56 -7.30 6.65
CA GLU A 114 -12.96 -7.77 7.97
C GLU A 114 -12.26 -7.05 9.13
N ALA A 115 -11.02 -6.61 8.94
CA ALA A 115 -10.26 -5.88 9.94
C ALA A 115 -10.73 -4.42 10.05
N LEU A 116 -11.06 -3.77 8.93
CA LEU A 116 -11.56 -2.39 8.90
C LEU A 116 -13.03 -2.28 9.35
N ASP A 117 -13.86 -3.30 9.14
CA ASP A 117 -15.25 -3.37 9.64
C ASP A 117 -15.34 -3.50 11.19
N LYS A 118 -14.21 -3.73 11.87
CA LYS A 118 -14.13 -3.91 13.34
C LYS A 118 -13.58 -2.69 14.09
N GLU A 119 -13.09 -1.67 13.39
CA GLU A 119 -12.69 -0.37 13.96
C GLU A 119 -13.86 0.61 13.97
#